data_AF-A0A5C7V0K7-F1
#
_entry.id   AF-A0A5C7V0K7-F1
#
_cell.length_a   1.000
_cell.length_b   1.000
_cell.length_c   1.000
_cell.angle_alpha   90.00
_cell.angle_beta   90.00
_cell.angle_gamma   90.00
#
_symmetry.space_group_name_H-M   'P 1'
#
loop_
_entity.id
_entity.type
_entity.pdbx_description
1 polymer ?
#
loop_
_entity_poly.entity_id
_entity_poly.type
_entity_poly.pdbx_seq_one_letter_code
_entity_poly.pdbx_strand_id
1 'polypeptide(L)'
;MQATLKPEPEAGHDPCTQLLVRSWRLIMVRGVECPLVTHEFRCACGLDGREVLRAFCAFLCALAFSQRRRLWVNPPGEPRLTADETDMLRLIAAAQNGCAPLLDAQLSGLARQPLRAGLEHSVRGLGALLQARQMRLPRPA
;
A
#
# COMPACT_ATOMS: atom_id res chain seq x y z
N MET A 1 1.14 19.57 30.43
CA MET A 1 1.03 18.10 30.34
C MET A 1 1.01 17.72 28.87
N GLN A 2 2.16 17.35 28.30
CA GLN A 2 2.21 16.83 26.94
C GLN A 2 1.75 15.38 26.96
N ALA A 3 0.62 15.10 26.30
CA ALA A 3 0.19 13.74 26.04
C ALA A 3 1.16 13.13 25.03
N THR A 4 2.21 12.49 25.52
CA THR A 4 3.05 11.61 24.72
C THR A 4 2.18 10.42 24.35
N LEU A 5 1.54 10.48 23.18
CA LEU A 5 0.96 9.33 22.52
C LEU A 5 2.12 8.38 22.19
N LYS A 6 2.42 7.51 23.15
CA LYS A 6 3.29 6.36 22.99
C LYS A 6 2.68 5.54 21.85
N PRO A 7 3.37 5.31 20.72
CA PRO A 7 2.85 4.38 19.73
C PRO A 7 2.82 3.01 20.40
N GLU A 8 1.63 2.54 20.74
CA GLU A 8 1.40 1.13 21.04
C GLU A 8 1.93 0.34 19.84
N PRO A 9 2.68 -0.75 20.06
CA PRO A 9 3.17 -1.57 18.97
C PRO A 9 1.95 -2.23 18.31
N GLU A 10 1.44 -1.60 17.26
CA GLU A 10 0.37 -2.18 16.45
C GLU A 10 0.87 -3.51 15.90
N ALA A 11 0.21 -4.58 16.32
CA ALA A 11 0.36 -5.97 15.91
C ALA A 11 1.49 -6.24 14.89
N GLY A 12 2.65 -6.73 15.35
CA GLY A 12 3.60 -7.64 14.68
C GLY A 12 4.01 -7.50 13.21
N HIS A 13 3.53 -6.52 12.46
CA HIS A 13 3.79 -6.35 11.02
C HIS A 13 5.00 -5.43 10.82
N ASP A 14 5.70 -5.61 9.71
CA ASP A 14 6.83 -4.74 9.37
C ASP A 14 6.38 -3.29 9.11
N PRO A 15 7.28 -2.30 9.25
CA PRO A 15 6.94 -0.88 9.09
C PRO A 15 6.34 -0.52 7.72
N CYS A 16 6.69 -1.23 6.65
CA CYS A 16 6.15 -0.98 5.32
C CYS A 16 4.70 -1.44 5.21
N THR A 17 4.40 -2.63 5.73
CA THR A 17 3.02 -3.13 5.83
C THR A 17 2.14 -2.16 6.62
N GLN A 18 2.60 -1.72 7.80
CA GLN A 18 1.84 -0.79 8.63
C GLN A 18 1.57 0.54 7.93
N LEU A 19 2.60 1.14 7.33
CA LEU A 19 2.48 2.40 6.60
C LEU A 19 1.44 2.31 5.48
N LEU A 20 1.53 1.30 4.61
CA LEU A 20 0.67 1.18 3.44
C LEU A 20 -0.78 0.89 3.82
N VAL A 21 -1.01 -0.04 4.75
CA VAL A 21 -2.37 -0.39 5.19
C VAL A 21 -3.01 0.78 5.92
N ARG A 22 -2.31 1.38 6.90
CA ARG A 22 -2.84 2.54 7.64
C ARG A 22 -3.17 3.70 6.69
N SER A 23 -2.28 3.98 5.74
CA SER A 23 -2.48 5.02 4.75
C SER A 23 -3.68 4.73 3.85
N TRP A 24 -3.85 3.49 3.38
CA TRP A 24 -5.01 3.11 2.57
C TRP A 24 -6.31 3.33 3.35
N ARG A 25 -6.38 2.83 4.58
CA ARG A 25 -7.55 2.98 5.45
C ARG A 25 -7.88 4.45 5.73
N LEU A 26 -6.87 5.26 6.02
CA LEU A 26 -7.04 6.70 6.25
C LEU A 26 -7.51 7.43 4.98
N ILE A 27 -6.96 7.10 3.82
CA ILE A 27 -7.39 7.67 2.53
C ILE A 27 -8.86 7.33 2.23
N MET A 28 -9.29 6.10 2.54
CA MET A 28 -10.69 5.70 2.33
C MET A 28 -11.68 6.47 3.21
N VAL A 29 -11.26 6.93 4.40
CA VAL A 29 -12.13 7.67 5.34
C VAL A 29 -12.02 9.19 5.18
N ARG A 30 -10.83 9.71 4.92
CA ARG A 30 -10.51 11.14 4.94
C ARG A 30 -10.23 11.74 3.56
N GLY A 31 -10.13 10.90 2.53
CA GLY A 31 -9.69 11.32 1.20
C GLY A 31 -8.17 11.39 1.07
N VAL A 32 -7.73 11.70 -0.15
CA VAL A 32 -6.31 11.66 -0.57
C VAL A 32 -5.46 12.76 0.09
N GLU A 33 -6.08 13.86 0.51
CA GLU A 33 -5.39 15.03 1.08
C GLU A 33 -5.29 14.97 2.62
N CYS A 34 -4.97 13.81 3.19
CA CYS A 34 -4.81 13.68 4.62
C CYS A 34 -3.41 14.17 5.06
N PRO A 35 -3.29 15.23 5.90
CA PRO A 35 -1.99 15.72 6.38
C PRO A 35 -1.24 14.68 7.22
N LEU A 36 -1.97 13.82 7.93
CA LEU A 36 -1.39 12.72 8.71
C LEU A 36 -0.68 11.71 7.81
N VAL A 37 -1.33 11.27 6.73
CA VAL A 37 -0.71 10.35 5.75
C VAL A 37 0.52 10.99 5.12
N THR A 38 0.43 12.27 4.76
CA THR A 38 1.59 13.01 4.23
C THR A 38 2.75 13.04 5.22
N HIS A 39 2.47 13.25 6.49
CA HIS A 39 3.47 13.24 7.56
C HIS A 39 4.12 11.86 7.73
N GLU A 40 3.32 10.78 7.72
CA GLU A 40 3.81 9.41 7.87
C GLU A 40 4.76 9.00 6.75
N PHE A 41 4.41 9.29 5.49
CA PHE A 41 5.29 9.02 4.36
C PHE A 41 6.59 9.82 4.44
N ARG A 42 6.54 11.07 4.92
CA ARG A 42 7.75 11.89 5.14
C ARG A 42 8.63 11.30 6.24
N CYS A 43 8.04 10.79 7.33
CA CYS A 43 8.78 10.13 8.40
C CYS A 43 9.43 8.82 7.92
N ALA A 44 8.73 8.03 7.10
CA ALA A 44 9.23 6.74 6.63
C ALA A 44 10.24 6.85 5.48
N CYS A 45 10.02 7.75 4.52
CA CYS A 45 10.78 7.83 3.27
C CYS A 45 11.65 9.11 3.16
N GLY A 46 11.67 9.96 4.18
CA GLY A 46 12.43 11.21 4.17
C GLY A 46 11.87 12.25 3.18
N LEU A 47 12.77 12.98 2.51
CA LEU A 47 12.43 14.07 1.58
C LEU A 47 11.57 13.59 0.40
N ASP A 48 11.69 12.31 0.03
CA ASP A 48 10.95 11.70 -1.08
C ASP A 48 9.58 11.15 -0.67
N GLY A 49 9.19 11.27 0.60
CA GLY A 49 7.90 10.77 1.09
C GLY A 49 6.70 11.29 0.29
N ARG A 50 6.77 12.52 -0.23
CA ARG A 50 5.72 13.06 -1.10
C ARG A 50 5.63 12.35 -2.45
N GLU A 51 6.77 11.95 -3.02
CA GLU A 51 6.80 11.19 -4.28
C GLU A 51 6.25 9.78 -4.07
N VAL A 52 6.69 9.10 -3.01
CA VAL A 52 6.18 7.76 -2.66
C VAL A 52 4.68 7.81 -2.39
N LEU A 53 4.17 8.82 -1.67
CA LEU A 53 2.74 9.01 -1.45
C LEU A 53 1.99 9.23 -2.77
N ARG A 54 2.50 10.06 -3.67
CA ARG A 54 1.86 10.27 -5.00
C ARG A 54 1.78 8.97 -5.79
N ALA A 55 2.86 8.19 -5.81
CA ALA A 55 2.86 6.88 -6.46
C ALA A 55 1.88 5.91 -5.80
N PHE A 56 1.77 5.94 -4.47
CA PHE A 56 0.82 5.13 -3.73
C PHE A 56 -0.62 5.51 -4.05
N CYS A 57 -0.95 6.80 -4.08
CA CYS A 57 -2.28 7.27 -4.47
C CYS A 57 -2.61 6.93 -5.93
N ALA A 58 -1.65 7.08 -6.85
CA ALA A 58 -1.82 6.70 -8.25
C ALA A 58 -2.10 5.18 -8.40
N PHE A 59 -1.39 4.36 -7.63
CA PHE A 59 -1.65 2.93 -7.52
C PHE A 59 -3.05 2.63 -6.98
N LEU A 60 -3.48 3.28 -5.89
CA LEU A 60 -4.82 3.09 -5.33
C LEU A 60 -5.92 3.51 -6.32
N CYS A 61 -5.73 4.58 -7.08
CA CYS A 61 -6.63 4.99 -8.16
C CYS A 61 -6.69 3.93 -9.27
N ALA A 62 -5.53 3.43 -9.72
CA ALA A 62 -5.47 2.36 -10.72
C ALA A 62 -6.14 1.07 -10.22
N LEU A 63 -5.96 0.72 -8.94
CA LEU A 63 -6.58 -0.43 -8.30
C LEU A 63 -8.11 -0.26 -8.24
N ALA A 64 -8.59 0.89 -7.77
CA ALA A 64 -10.01 1.20 -7.69
C ALA A 64 -10.68 1.19 -9.07
N PHE A 65 -9.99 1.64 -10.12
CA PHE A 65 -10.52 1.63 -11.49
C PHE A 65 -10.51 0.24 -12.13
N SER A 66 -9.50 -0.57 -11.83
CA SER A 66 -9.31 -1.89 -12.45
C SER A 66 -9.99 -3.05 -11.72
N GLN A 67 -10.50 -2.83 -10.49
CA GLN A 67 -11.02 -3.87 -9.62
C GLN A 67 -12.07 -4.78 -10.29
N ARG A 68 -11.89 -6.10 -10.18
CA ARG A 68 -12.85 -7.12 -10.66
C ARG A 68 -14.06 -7.24 -9.74
N ARG A 69 -13.83 -7.05 -8.44
CA ARG A 69 -14.82 -7.08 -7.37
C ARG A 69 -14.62 -5.88 -6.47
N ARG A 70 -15.62 -5.56 -5.64
CA ARG A 70 -15.47 -4.55 -4.61
C ARG A 70 -14.43 -5.02 -3.59
N LEU A 71 -13.41 -4.21 -3.38
CA LEU A 71 -12.39 -4.46 -2.35
C LEU A 71 -12.89 -3.95 -0.99
N TRP A 72 -12.56 -4.70 0.06
CA TRP A 72 -12.98 -4.43 1.43
C TRP A 72 -11.79 -4.10 2.31
N VAL A 73 -11.85 -2.92 2.93
CA VAL A 73 -10.76 -2.33 3.71
C VAL A 73 -11.30 -2.07 5.10
N ASN A 74 -10.53 -2.44 6.12
CA ASN A 74 -10.94 -2.24 7.50
C ASN A 74 -10.89 -0.76 7.89
N PRO A 75 -11.63 -0.33 8.92
CA PRO A 75 -11.47 1.03 9.44
C PRO A 75 -10.07 1.24 10.04
N PRO A 76 -9.58 2.50 10.08
CA PRO A 76 -8.35 2.83 10.81
C PRO A 76 -8.41 2.36 12.27
N GLY A 77 -7.33 1.78 12.78
CA GLY A 77 -7.22 1.27 14.15
C GLY A 77 -7.58 -0.20 14.35
N GLU A 78 -8.11 -0.89 13.33
CA GLU A 78 -8.35 -2.34 13.40
C GLU A 78 -7.02 -3.12 13.29
N PRO A 79 -6.62 -3.94 14.28
CA PRO A 79 -5.33 -4.63 14.23
C PRO A 79 -5.25 -5.72 13.15
N ARG A 80 -6.38 -6.25 12.66
CA ARG A 80 -6.39 -7.36 11.69
C ARG A 80 -6.39 -6.85 10.25
N LEU A 81 -5.66 -7.57 9.39
CA LEU A 81 -5.72 -7.37 7.95
C LEU A 81 -6.92 -8.09 7.33
N THR A 82 -7.56 -7.45 6.35
CA THR A 82 -8.53 -8.12 5.48
C THR A 82 -7.81 -8.95 4.42
N ALA A 83 -8.55 -9.83 3.73
CA ALA A 83 -8.02 -10.55 2.58
C ALA A 83 -7.58 -9.58 1.46
N ASP A 84 -8.33 -8.51 1.23
CA ASP A 84 -8.03 -7.50 0.22
C ASP A 84 -6.79 -6.67 0.56
N GLU A 85 -6.62 -6.32 1.84
CA GLU A 85 -5.40 -5.68 2.34
C GLU A 85 -4.19 -6.59 2.13
N THR A 86 -4.35 -7.88 2.41
CA THR A 86 -3.30 -8.88 2.20
C THR A 86 -2.96 -9.04 0.71
N ASP A 87 -3.96 -9.12 -0.17
CA ASP A 87 -3.74 -9.28 -1.61
C ASP A 87 -3.09 -8.04 -2.24
N MET A 88 -3.46 -6.84 -1.77
CA MET A 88 -2.81 -5.58 -2.14
C MET A 88 -1.32 -5.60 -1.75
N LEU A 89 -1.00 -6.01 -0.52
CA LEU A 89 0.38 -6.12 -0.05
C LEU A 89 1.17 -7.17 -0.84
N ARG A 90 0.57 -8.33 -1.13
CA ARG A 90 1.19 -9.38 -1.97
C ARG A 90 1.49 -8.89 -3.37
N LEU A 91 0.60 -8.09 -3.96
CA LEU A 91 0.80 -7.50 -5.28
C LEU A 91 2.02 -6.56 -5.28
N ILE A 92 2.13 -5.67 -4.29
CA ILE A 92 3.29 -4.77 -4.15
C ILE A 92 4.57 -5.58 -3.88
N ALA A 93 4.52 -6.58 -2.99
CA ALA A 93 5.67 -7.41 -2.67
C ALA A 93 6.14 -8.22 -3.89
N ALA A 94 5.23 -8.73 -4.71
CA ALA A 94 5.57 -9.40 -5.96
C ALA A 94 6.28 -8.45 -6.94
N ALA A 95 5.82 -7.19 -7.03
CA ALA A 95 6.46 -6.15 -7.83
C ALA A 95 7.88 -5.81 -7.33
N GLN A 96 8.07 -5.69 -6.00
CA GLN A 96 9.38 -5.44 -5.38
C GLN A 96 10.39 -6.58 -5.59
N ASN A 97 9.92 -7.83 -5.60
CA ASN A 97 10.79 -9.00 -5.78
C ASN A 97 11.01 -9.37 -7.26
N GLY A 98 10.36 -8.68 -8.21
CA GLY A 98 10.48 -9.00 -9.64
C GLY A 98 9.88 -10.37 -10.01
N CYS A 99 9.00 -10.93 -9.18
CA CYS A 99 8.42 -12.25 -9.41
C CYS A 99 7.25 -12.13 -10.41
N ALA A 100 7.55 -12.22 -11.71
CA ALA A 100 6.56 -12.05 -12.78
C ALA A 100 5.37 -13.03 -12.70
N PRO A 101 5.55 -14.34 -12.41
CA PRO A 101 4.42 -15.26 -12.31
C PRO A 101 3.48 -14.93 -11.15
N LEU A 102 4.03 -14.57 -10.00
CA LEU A 102 3.22 -14.18 -8.84
C LEU A 102 2.50 -12.85 -9.10
N LEU A 103 3.19 -11.88 -9.72
CA LEU A 103 2.59 -10.60 -10.07
C LEU A 103 1.39 -10.79 -11.02
N ASP A 104 1.54 -11.60 -12.07
CA ASP A 104 0.44 -11.89 -13.00
C ASP A 104 -0.72 -12.64 -12.33
N ALA A 105 -0.43 -13.58 -11.43
CA ALA A 105 -1.45 -14.27 -10.64
C ALA A 105 -2.27 -13.29 -9.76
N GLN A 106 -1.59 -12.37 -9.06
CA GLN A 106 -2.25 -11.36 -8.22
C GLN A 106 -3.06 -10.36 -9.05
N LEU A 107 -2.49 -9.85 -10.16
CA LEU A 107 -3.19 -8.98 -11.10
C LEU A 107 -4.43 -9.68 -11.68
N SER A 108 -4.34 -10.99 -11.91
CA SER A 108 -5.45 -11.76 -12.46
C SER A 108 -6.63 -11.87 -11.50
N GLY A 109 -6.37 -12.02 -10.21
CA GLY A 109 -7.38 -12.05 -9.16
C GLY A 109 -7.99 -10.67 -8.86
N LEU A 110 -7.18 -9.60 -8.88
CA LEU A 110 -7.62 -8.27 -8.48
C LEU A 110 -8.21 -7.43 -9.62
N ALA A 111 -7.68 -7.53 -10.85
CA ALA A 111 -7.96 -6.59 -11.94
C ALA A 111 -8.58 -7.20 -13.22
N ARG A 112 -9.51 -6.45 -13.83
CA ARG A 112 -10.14 -6.78 -15.11
C ARG A 112 -9.09 -6.75 -16.21
N GLN A 113 -9.11 -7.74 -17.11
CA GLN A 113 -8.08 -7.95 -18.14
C GLN A 113 -7.66 -6.68 -18.90
N PRO A 114 -8.58 -5.84 -19.44
CA PRO A 114 -8.17 -4.65 -20.21
C PRO A 114 -7.46 -3.58 -19.38
N LEU A 115 -7.57 -3.63 -18.05
CA LEU A 115 -7.03 -2.62 -17.13
C LEU A 115 -5.80 -3.10 -16.35
N ARG A 116 -5.37 -4.36 -16.57
CA ARG A 116 -4.23 -4.96 -15.85
C ARG A 116 -2.92 -4.24 -16.12
N ALA A 117 -2.66 -3.84 -17.37
CA ALA A 117 -1.41 -3.18 -17.75
C ALA A 117 -1.20 -1.85 -16.99
N GLY A 118 -2.27 -1.07 -16.79
CA GLY A 118 -2.21 0.17 -16.02
C GLY A 118 -1.92 -0.08 -14.54
N LEU A 119 -2.58 -1.08 -13.94
CA LEU A 119 -2.32 -1.48 -12.56
C LEU A 119 -0.88 -2.00 -12.40
N GLU A 120 -0.42 -2.85 -13.32
CA GLU A 120 0.94 -3.39 -13.33
C GLU A 120 1.99 -2.28 -13.39
N HIS A 121 1.82 -1.31 -14.30
CA HIS A 121 2.75 -0.18 -14.41
C HIS A 121 2.81 0.61 -13.09
N SER A 122 1.65 0.91 -12.49
CA SER A 122 1.58 1.67 -11.23
C SER A 122 2.20 0.93 -10.05
N VAL A 123 1.95 -0.39 -9.89
CA VAL A 123 2.51 -1.17 -8.77
C VAL A 123 4.01 -1.38 -8.94
N ARG A 124 4.52 -1.55 -10.17
CA ARG A 124 5.97 -1.62 -10.42
C ARG A 124 6.66 -0.31 -10.08
N GLY A 125 6.10 0.83 -10.48
CA GLY A 125 6.63 2.15 -10.13
C GLY A 125 6.65 2.38 -8.61
N LEU A 126 5.55 2.07 -7.92
CA LEU A 126 5.48 2.15 -6.46
C LEU A 126 6.48 1.22 -5.78
N GLY A 127 6.57 -0.04 -6.22
CA GLY A 127 7.48 -1.03 -5.67
C GLY A 127 8.95 -0.58 -5.77
N ALA A 128 9.34 -0.02 -6.91
CA ALA A 128 10.68 0.53 -7.14
C ALA A 128 11.00 1.71 -6.20
N LEU A 129 10.05 2.66 -6.04
CA LEU A 129 10.21 3.80 -5.14
C LEU A 129 10.35 3.37 -3.67
N LEU A 130 9.50 2.46 -3.21
CA LEU A 130 9.58 1.89 -1.87
C LEU A 130 10.93 1.18 -1.64
N GLN A 131 11.36 0.36 -2.60
CA GLN A 131 12.63 -0.36 -2.51
C GLN A 131 13.83 0.59 -2.47
N ALA A 132 13.81 1.67 -3.25
CA ALA A 132 14.86 2.70 -3.25
C ALA A 132 14.95 3.46 -1.91
N ARG A 133 13.94 3.33 -1.04
CA ARG A 133 13.89 3.91 0.32
C ARG A 133 13.96 2.87 1.42
N GLN A 134 14.43 1.66 1.09
CA GLN A 134 14.57 0.53 2.02
C GLN A 134 13.25 0.06 2.66
N MET A 135 12.12 0.50 2.11
CA MET A 135 10.78 0.06 2.52
C MET A 135 10.44 -1.20 1.75
N ARG A 136 10.59 -2.36 2.40
CA ARG A 136 10.34 -3.67 1.79
C ARG A 136 9.24 -4.40 2.52
N LEU A 137 8.31 -4.94 1.73
CA LEU A 137 7.33 -5.88 2.24
C LEU A 137 7.96 -7.27 2.41
N PRO A 138 7.41 -8.10 3.33
CA PRO A 138 7.82 -9.48 3.49
C PRO A 138 7.68 -10.22 2.17
N ARG A 139 8.58 -11.16 1.91
CA ARG A 139 8.44 -11.99 0.72
C ARG A 139 7.14 -12.77 0.81
N PRO A 140 6.29 -12.73 -0.23
CA PRO A 140 5.13 -13.59 -0.30
C PRO A 140 5.63 -15.04 -0.30
N ALA A 141 5.05 -15.86 0.58
CA ALA A 141 5.31 -17.29 0.68
C ALA A 141 4.83 -18.05 -0.56
#